data_AF-A0A7S3I0U8-F1
#
_entry.id   AF-A0A7S3I0U8-F1
#
_cell.length_a   1.000
_cell.length_b   1.000
_cell.length_c   1.000
_cell.angle_alpha   90.00
_cell.angle_beta   90.00
_cell.angle_gamma   90.00
#
_symmetry.space_group_name_H-M   'P 1'
#
loop_
_entity.id
_entity.type
_entity.pdbx_description
1 polymer ?
#
loop_
_entity_poly.entity_id
_entity_poly.type
_entity_poly.pdbx_seq_one_letter_code
_entity_poly.pdbx_strand_id
1 'polypeptide(L)'
;MNKEKESKFLRFAEVLPNNANTAKILKDREELAMAKAEREKALKQAQDKEERDRKKERDKAAKEKERRDKAALENAKKEAEQQEESKRLDGRMLIFLQKAQDNMTPKEYSLAGCNLGGPRTQIVGRILAFNSSITTLHLSRKNIQ
;
A
#
# COMPACT_ATOMS: atom_id res chain seq x y z
N MET A 1 3.63 -46.45 -54.37
CA MET A 1 3.58 -47.70 -53.58
C MET A 1 4.44 -47.53 -52.34
N ASN A 2 3.84 -47.30 -51.18
CA ASN A 2 4.54 -47.45 -49.90
C ASN A 2 3.54 -48.06 -48.92
N LYS A 3 3.84 -49.29 -48.48
CA LYS A 3 2.94 -50.14 -47.71
C LYS A 3 2.90 -49.66 -46.26
N GLU A 4 1.71 -49.32 -45.80
CA GLU A 4 1.41 -49.13 -44.38
C GLU A 4 1.75 -50.40 -43.61
N LYS A 5 2.69 -50.30 -42.67
CA LYS A 5 2.97 -51.36 -41.71
C LYS A 5 1.93 -51.26 -40.61
N GLU A 6 0.80 -51.94 -40.78
CA GLU A 6 -0.14 -52.17 -39.70
C GLU A 6 0.59 -52.92 -38.56
N SER A 7 0.66 -52.26 -37.41
CA SER A 7 1.23 -52.83 -36.19
C SER A 7 0.36 -54.00 -35.73
N LYS A 8 0.79 -55.23 -36.02
CA LYS A 8 0.18 -56.50 -35.58
C LYS A 8 0.34 -56.80 -34.08
N PHE A 9 0.52 -55.77 -33.24
CA PHE A 9 0.45 -55.94 -31.79
C PHE A 9 -0.94 -55.53 -31.32
N LEU A 10 -1.88 -56.49 -31.44
CA LEU A 10 -3.06 -56.53 -30.60
C LEU A 10 -2.56 -56.44 -29.16
N ARG A 11 -2.76 -55.29 -28.51
CA ARG A 11 -2.58 -55.16 -27.07
C ARG A 11 -3.48 -56.24 -26.46
N PHE A 12 -2.86 -57.27 -25.88
CA PHE A 12 -3.57 -58.23 -25.06
C PHE A 12 -4.25 -57.44 -23.95
N ALA A 13 -5.52 -57.12 -24.14
CA ALA A 13 -6.37 -56.77 -23.01
C ALA A 13 -6.34 -58.03 -22.14
N GLU A 14 -5.74 -57.92 -20.96
CA GLU A 14 -5.84 -58.94 -19.91
C GLU A 14 -7.33 -59.17 -19.65
N VAL A 15 -7.92 -60.14 -20.34
CA VAL A 15 -9.27 -60.60 -20.07
C VAL A 15 -9.15 -61.44 -18.80
N LEU A 16 -9.34 -60.78 -17.66
CA LEU A 16 -9.41 -61.43 -16.37
C LEU A 16 -10.52 -62.49 -16.40
N PRO A 17 -10.27 -63.74 -15.95
CA PRO A 17 -11.29 -64.76 -15.91
C PRO A 17 -12.44 -64.32 -14.99
N ASN A 18 -13.69 -64.51 -15.42
CA ASN A 18 -14.90 -64.15 -14.66
C ASN A 18 -15.04 -65.06 -13.42
N ASN A 19 -14.46 -64.65 -12.29
CA ASN A 19 -14.54 -65.35 -11.02
C ASN A 19 -14.87 -64.36 -9.88
N ALA A 20 -15.28 -64.87 -8.72
CA ALA A 20 -15.68 -64.03 -7.59
C ALA A 20 -14.53 -63.13 -7.05
N ASN A 21 -13.27 -63.51 -7.27
CA ASN A 21 -12.09 -62.75 -6.82
C ASN A 21 -11.72 -61.62 -7.80
N THR A 22 -11.91 -61.79 -9.10
CA THR A 22 -11.68 -60.75 -10.11
C THR A 22 -12.72 -59.62 -9.99
N ALA A 23 -13.96 -59.94 -9.62
CA ALA A 23 -14.97 -58.93 -9.28
C ALA A 23 -14.60 -58.07 -8.06
N LYS A 24 -13.93 -58.65 -7.04
CA LYS A 24 -13.41 -57.90 -5.89
C LYS A 24 -12.24 -57.00 -6.29
N ILE A 25 -11.28 -57.51 -7.06
CA ILE A 25 -10.13 -56.74 -7.54
C ILE A 25 -10.56 -55.53 -8.41
N LEU A 26 -11.61 -55.68 -9.21
CA LEU A 26 -12.13 -54.57 -10.03
C LEU A 26 -12.79 -53.49 -9.16
N LYS A 27 -13.58 -53.87 -8.14
CA LYS A 27 -14.17 -52.92 -7.19
C LYS A 27 -13.10 -52.17 -6.40
N ASP A 28 -12.09 -52.87 -5.89
CA ASP A 28 -10.98 -52.25 -5.16
C ASP A 28 -10.20 -51.27 -6.05
N ARG A 29 -10.03 -51.58 -7.35
CA ARG A 29 -9.42 -50.67 -8.33
C ARG A 29 -10.27 -49.44 -8.62
N GLU A 30 -11.59 -49.59 -8.71
CA GLU A 30 -12.52 -48.48 -8.91
C GLU A 30 -12.54 -47.55 -7.68
N GLU A 31 -12.57 -48.11 -6.46
CA GLU A 31 -12.49 -47.32 -5.22
C GLU A 31 -11.16 -46.57 -5.09
N LEU A 32 -10.03 -47.22 -5.41
CA LEU A 32 -8.71 -46.57 -5.42
C LEU A 32 -8.61 -45.48 -6.49
N ALA A 33 -9.20 -45.69 -7.67
CA ALA A 33 -9.24 -44.69 -8.73
C ALA A 33 -10.12 -43.49 -8.35
N MET A 34 -11.27 -43.72 -7.73
CA MET A 34 -12.15 -42.66 -7.23
C MET A 34 -11.49 -41.87 -6.08
N ALA A 35 -10.88 -42.55 -5.11
CA ALA A 35 -10.16 -41.89 -4.02
C ALA A 35 -8.96 -41.08 -4.52
N LYS A 36 -8.25 -41.56 -5.54
CA LYS A 36 -7.15 -40.81 -6.17
C LYS A 36 -7.67 -39.59 -6.93
N ALA A 37 -8.76 -39.71 -7.68
CA ALA A 37 -9.38 -38.61 -8.40
C ALA A 37 -9.94 -37.53 -7.45
N GLU A 38 -10.49 -37.92 -6.30
CA GLU A 38 -11.00 -36.99 -5.29
C GLU A 38 -9.85 -36.23 -4.61
N ARG A 39 -8.76 -36.91 -4.24
CA ARG A 39 -7.55 -36.27 -3.71
C ARG A 39 -6.94 -35.28 -4.71
N GLU A 40 -6.89 -35.63 -5.98
CA GLU A 40 -6.35 -34.75 -7.02
C GLU A 40 -7.24 -33.50 -7.22
N LYS A 41 -8.56 -33.64 -7.19
CA LYS A 41 -9.51 -32.50 -7.20
C LYS A 41 -9.35 -31.61 -5.98
N ALA A 42 -9.21 -32.19 -4.78
CA ALA A 42 -9.00 -31.43 -3.55
C ALA A 42 -7.65 -30.67 -3.58
N LEU A 43 -6.59 -31.30 -4.08
CA LEU A 43 -5.28 -30.65 -4.22
C LEU A 43 -5.34 -29.46 -5.19
N LYS A 44 -6.01 -29.64 -6.34
CA LYS A 44 -6.16 -28.59 -7.34
C LYS A 44 -6.99 -27.42 -6.82
N GLN A 45 -8.09 -27.68 -6.11
CA GLN A 45 -8.89 -26.64 -5.47
C GLN A 45 -8.11 -25.89 -4.37
N ALA A 46 -7.26 -26.58 -3.60
CA ALA A 46 -6.42 -25.95 -2.60
C ALA A 46 -5.35 -25.04 -3.25
N GLN A 47 -4.71 -25.49 -4.33
CA GLN A 47 -3.74 -24.70 -5.08
C GLN A 47 -4.37 -23.47 -5.74
N ASP A 48 -5.53 -23.62 -6.38
CA ASP A 48 -6.26 -22.51 -7.01
C ASP A 48 -6.70 -21.46 -5.97
N LYS A 49 -7.07 -21.90 -4.76
CA LYS A 49 -7.44 -21.00 -3.66
C LYS A 49 -6.21 -20.26 -3.13
N GLU A 50 -5.10 -20.96 -2.90
CA GLU A 50 -3.85 -20.36 -2.44
C GLU A 50 -3.30 -19.34 -3.44
N GLU A 51 -3.35 -19.63 -4.74
CA GLU A 51 -2.90 -18.70 -5.78
C GLU A 51 -3.78 -17.44 -5.83
N ARG A 52 -5.10 -17.58 -5.70
CA ARG A 52 -6.03 -16.44 -5.63
C ARG A 52 -5.78 -15.57 -4.40
N ASP A 53 -5.53 -16.19 -3.25
CA ASP A 53 -5.27 -15.44 -2.01
C ASP A 53 -3.92 -14.73 -2.07
N ARG A 54 -2.87 -15.37 -2.61
CA ARG A 54 -1.57 -14.73 -2.87
C ARG A 54 -1.69 -13.55 -3.84
N LYS A 55 -2.52 -13.65 -4.89
CA LYS A 55 -2.74 -12.55 -5.83
C LYS A 55 -3.46 -11.36 -5.18
N LYS A 56 -4.51 -11.63 -4.39
CA LYS A 56 -5.24 -10.57 -3.67
C LYS A 56 -4.37 -9.82 -2.68
N GLU A 57 -3.51 -10.52 -1.94
CA GLU A 57 -2.62 -9.89 -0.97
C GLU A 57 -1.54 -9.04 -1.66
N ARG A 58 -1.00 -9.49 -2.81
CA ARG A 58 -0.10 -8.67 -3.63
C ARG A 58 -0.78 -7.40 -4.15
N ASP A 59 -2.01 -7.51 -4.65
CA ASP A 59 -2.76 -6.37 -5.18
C ASP A 59 -3.13 -5.36 -4.08
N LYS A 60 -3.47 -5.83 -2.88
CA LYS A 60 -3.72 -4.96 -1.71
C LYS A 60 -2.45 -4.25 -1.26
N ALA A 61 -1.34 -4.98 -1.12
CA ALA A 61 -0.06 -4.42 -0.71
C ALA A 61 0.46 -3.38 -1.72
N ALA A 62 0.28 -3.63 -3.03
CA ALA A 62 0.63 -2.68 -4.08
C ALA A 62 -0.20 -1.39 -3.98
N LYS A 63 -1.53 -1.49 -3.79
CA LYS A 63 -2.41 -0.33 -3.61
C LYS A 63 -2.10 0.46 -2.35
N GLU A 64 -1.78 -0.21 -1.24
CA GLU A 64 -1.41 0.45 0.00
C GLU A 64 -0.07 1.20 -0.13
N LYS A 65 0.92 0.56 -0.76
CA LYS A 65 2.20 1.18 -1.06
C LYS A 65 2.02 2.41 -1.95
N GLU A 66 1.22 2.33 -3.01
CA GLU A 66 0.94 3.47 -3.91
C GLU A 66 0.27 4.64 -3.16
N ARG A 67 -0.70 4.36 -2.27
CA ARG A 67 -1.33 5.40 -1.44
C ARG A 67 -0.33 6.06 -0.49
N ARG A 68 0.57 5.27 0.11
CA ARG A 68 1.61 5.78 1.01
C ARG A 68 2.63 6.63 0.25
N ASP A 69 3.09 6.17 -0.91
CA ASP A 69 4.05 6.89 -1.75
C ASP A 69 3.44 8.21 -2.26
N LYS A 70 2.16 8.21 -2.66
CA LYS A 70 1.45 9.44 -3.06
C LYS A 70 1.31 10.45 -1.91
N ALA A 71 0.96 9.98 -0.71
CA ALA A 71 0.87 10.84 0.47
C ALA A 71 2.24 11.40 0.88
N ALA A 72 3.30 10.59 0.80
CA ALA A 72 4.66 11.04 1.08
C ALA A 72 5.13 12.09 0.09
N LEU A 73 4.83 11.93 -1.21
CA LEU A 73 5.19 12.88 -2.25
C LEU A 73 4.43 14.21 -2.09
N GLU A 74 3.15 14.17 -1.72
CA GLU A 74 2.36 15.37 -1.45
C GLU A 74 2.86 16.13 -0.21
N ASN A 75 3.25 15.41 0.86
CA ASN A 75 3.85 16.02 2.05
C ASN A 75 5.23 16.60 1.76
N ALA A 76 6.09 15.88 1.03
CA ALA A 76 7.41 16.39 0.64
C ALA A 76 7.29 17.64 -0.25
N LYS A 77 6.32 17.68 -1.16
CA LYS A 77 6.03 18.87 -1.97
C LYS A 77 5.57 20.04 -1.12
N LYS A 78 4.65 19.81 -0.17
CA LYS A 78 4.21 20.85 0.79
C LYS A 78 5.36 21.38 1.65
N GLU A 79 6.26 20.51 2.09
CA GLU A 79 7.45 20.91 2.86
C GLU A 79 8.44 21.72 2.02
N ALA A 80 8.65 21.34 0.75
CA ALA A 80 9.50 22.10 -0.17
C ALA A 80 8.91 23.50 -0.47
N GLU A 81 7.61 23.59 -0.72
CA GLU A 81 6.89 24.87 -0.89
C GLU A 81 6.98 25.73 0.38
N GLN A 82 6.84 25.12 1.57
CA GLN A 82 7.05 25.81 2.85
C GLN A 82 8.48 26.35 3.00
N GLN A 83 9.50 25.60 2.57
CA GLN A 83 10.89 26.03 2.62
C GLN A 83 11.17 27.18 1.63
N GLU A 84 10.60 27.15 0.42
CA GLU A 84 10.74 28.26 -0.53
C GLU A 84 10.05 29.53 -0.03
N GLU A 85 8.85 29.42 0.55
CA GLU A 85 8.19 30.56 1.18
C GLU A 85 8.94 31.08 2.41
N SER A 86 9.64 30.20 3.12
CA SER A 86 10.52 30.58 4.24
C SER A 86 11.73 31.38 3.77
N LYS A 87 12.28 31.08 2.59
CA LYS A 87 13.35 31.90 2.00
C LYS A 87 12.87 33.29 1.57
N ARG A 88 11.57 33.42 1.26
CA ARG A 88 10.91 34.69 0.90
C ARG A 88 10.35 35.46 2.11
N LEU A 89 10.72 35.10 3.34
CA LEU A 89 10.19 35.79 4.53
C LEU A 89 10.58 37.27 4.51
N ASP A 90 9.58 38.11 4.78
CA ASP A 90 9.77 39.54 4.92
C ASP A 90 10.69 39.81 6.12
N GLY A 91 11.55 40.85 6.07
CA GLY A 91 12.61 41.04 7.07
C GLY A 91 12.09 41.11 8.52
N ARG A 92 10.91 41.69 8.71
CA ARG A 92 10.22 41.75 10.03
C ARG A 92 9.82 40.37 10.55
N MET A 93 9.36 39.50 9.64
CA MET A 93 8.95 38.13 9.96
C MET A 93 10.15 37.29 10.36
N LEU A 94 11.27 37.42 9.65
CA LEU A 94 12.50 36.70 10.00
C LEU A 94 12.98 37.06 11.42
N ILE A 95 13.02 38.35 11.74
CA ILE A 95 13.40 38.85 13.08
C ILE A 95 12.44 38.30 14.15
N PHE A 96 11.14 38.29 13.87
CA PHE A 96 10.16 37.70 14.77
C PHE A 96 10.43 36.22 15.03
N LEU A 97 10.58 35.41 13.97
CA LEU A 97 10.77 33.96 14.11
C LEU A 97 12.02 33.63 14.91
N GLN A 98 13.13 34.33 14.67
CA GLN A 98 14.37 34.14 15.42
C GLN A 98 14.16 34.46 16.91
N LYS A 99 13.61 35.63 17.23
CA LYS A 99 13.36 36.02 18.62
C LYS A 99 12.31 35.14 19.31
N ALA A 100 11.30 34.68 18.58
CA ALA A 100 10.26 33.81 19.10
C ALA A 100 10.79 32.40 19.36
N GLN A 101 11.74 31.92 18.56
CA GLN A 101 12.41 30.64 18.83
C GLN A 101 13.25 30.70 20.11
N ASP A 102 13.89 31.84 20.37
CA ASP A 102 14.74 32.05 21.56
C ASP A 102 13.96 32.53 22.80
N ASN A 103 12.62 32.61 22.75
CA ASN A 103 11.79 33.18 23.82
C ASN A 103 12.20 34.61 24.25
N MET A 104 12.78 35.39 23.32
CA MET A 104 13.21 36.77 23.53
C MET A 104 12.20 37.80 23.01
N THR A 105 10.98 37.35 22.72
CA THR A 105 9.91 38.21 22.24
C THR A 105 9.22 38.95 23.39
N PRO A 106 8.81 40.21 23.20
CA PRO A 106 7.94 40.92 24.14
C PRO A 106 6.66 40.14 24.43
N LYS A 107 6.08 40.35 25.62
CA LYS A 107 4.78 39.74 26.01
C LYS A 107 3.66 40.06 25.02
N GLU A 108 3.69 41.26 24.45
CA GLU A 108 2.77 41.72 23.43
C GLU A 108 3.54 41.95 22.13
N TYR A 109 3.21 41.22 21.08
CA TYR A 109 3.85 41.36 19.78
C TYR A 109 2.81 41.60 18.68
N SER A 110 3.17 42.40 17.68
CA SER A 110 2.29 42.70 16.55
C SER A 110 2.90 42.22 15.24
N LEU A 111 2.18 41.33 14.56
CA LEU A 111 2.43 40.91 13.18
C LEU A 111 1.45 41.59 12.21
N ALA A 112 0.83 42.70 12.64
CA ALA A 112 -0.08 43.47 11.82
C ALA A 112 0.57 43.88 10.48
N GLY A 113 -0.16 43.67 9.39
CA GLY A 113 0.32 44.02 8.04
C GLY A 113 1.41 43.10 7.48
N CYS A 114 1.79 42.03 8.20
CA CYS A 114 2.63 40.97 7.64
C CYS A 114 1.80 40.09 6.71
N ASN A 115 2.37 39.70 5.57
CA ASN A 115 1.74 38.72 4.69
C ASN A 115 1.90 37.31 5.27
N LEU A 116 0.98 36.95 6.16
CA LEU A 116 0.84 35.62 6.75
C LEU A 116 0.00 34.74 5.82
N GLY A 117 0.64 34.18 4.80
CA GLY A 117 0.08 33.10 3.98
C GLY A 117 -0.16 31.83 4.80
N GLY A 118 -0.80 30.82 4.21
CA GLY A 118 -1.05 29.52 4.85
C GLY A 118 0.22 28.88 5.44
N PRO A 119 1.29 28.70 4.64
CA PRO A 119 2.56 28.13 5.10
C PRO A 119 3.19 28.91 6.26
N ARG A 120 3.24 30.25 6.14
CA ARG A 120 3.82 31.14 7.17
C ARG A 120 3.03 31.10 8.47
N THR A 121 1.71 31.03 8.39
CA THR A 121 0.84 30.90 9.55
C THR A 121 1.10 29.59 10.29
N GLN A 122 1.35 28.49 9.57
CA GLN A 122 1.71 27.22 10.17
C GLN A 122 3.08 27.28 10.88
N ILE A 123 4.08 27.90 10.26
CA ILE A 123 5.41 28.08 10.87
C ILE A 123 5.30 28.88 12.17
N VAL A 124 4.60 30.01 12.14
CA VAL A 124 4.34 30.83 13.33
C VAL A 124 3.61 30.02 14.40
N GLY A 125 2.57 29.28 14.03
CA GLY A 125 1.82 28.43 14.97
C GLY A 125 2.69 27.37 15.66
N ARG A 126 3.61 26.74 14.92
CA ARG A 126 4.55 25.75 15.49
C ARG A 126 5.51 26.39 16.49
N ILE A 127 6.05 27.56 16.18
CA ILE A 127 6.99 28.25 17.08
C ILE A 127 6.25 28.77 18.33
N LEU A 128 5.07 29.37 18.15
CA LEU A 128 4.26 29.87 19.25
C LEU A 128 3.81 28.77 20.21
N ALA A 129 3.58 27.54 19.71
CA ALA A 129 3.20 26.41 20.57
C ALA A 129 4.24 26.09 21.65
N PHE A 130 5.52 26.46 21.43
CA PHE A 130 6.61 26.25 22.38
C PHE A 130 7.18 27.57 22.92
N ASN A 131 6.63 28.71 22.51
CA ASN A 131 7.06 30.00 23.00
C ASN A 131 6.39 30.31 24.34
N SER A 132 7.18 30.67 25.35
CA SER A 132 6.70 31.01 26.70
C SER A 132 6.72 32.52 26.99
N SER A 133 7.33 33.31 26.10
CA SER A 133 7.54 34.74 26.29
C SER A 133 6.36 35.61 25.83
N ILE A 134 5.69 35.22 24.73
CA ILE A 134 4.54 35.92 24.16
C ILE A 134 3.28 35.47 24.89
N THR A 135 2.49 36.45 25.32
CA THR A 135 1.16 36.24 25.90
C THR A 135 0.07 36.68 24.93
N THR A 136 0.32 37.75 24.18
CA THR A 136 -0.64 38.36 23.26
C THR A 136 0.00 38.59 21.89
N LEU A 137 -0.67 38.13 20.83
CA LEU A 137 -0.20 38.32 19.46
C LEU A 137 -1.27 39.02 18.63
N HIS A 138 -0.97 40.22 18.14
CA HIS A 138 -1.85 40.94 17.23
C HIS A 138 -1.65 40.44 15.80
N LEU A 139 -2.69 39.82 15.26
CA LEU A 139 -2.75 39.34 13.90
C LEU A 139 -3.74 40.21 13.11
N SER A 140 -3.23 41.01 12.17
CA SER A 140 -4.07 41.63 11.15
C SER A 140 -3.53 41.32 9.78
N ARG A 141 -4.41 40.84 8.89
CA ARG A 141 -4.04 40.55 7.51
C ARG A 141 -3.76 41.86 6.78
N LYS A 142 -2.72 41.86 5.98
CA LYS A 142 -2.52 42.90 4.95
C LYS A 142 -3.70 42.80 3.96
N ASN A 143 -4.38 43.92 3.69
CA ASN A 143 -5.55 44.03 2.79
C ASN A 143 -6.87 43.41 3.29
N ILE A 144 -7.25 43.64 4.56
CA ILE A 144 -8.67 43.51 4.94
C ILE A 144 -9.41 44.70 4.30
N GLN A 145 -10.18 44.43 3.23
CA GLN A 145 -11.18 45.35 2.70
C GLN A 145 -12.54 45.02 3.31
#